data_AF-A0A0C5V3L4-F1
#
_entry.id   AF-A0A0C5V3L4-F1
#
_cell.length_a   1.000
_cell.length_b   1.000
_cell.length_c   1.000
_cell.angle_alpha   90.00
_cell.angle_beta   90.00
_cell.angle_gamma   90.00
#
_symmetry.space_group_name_H-M   'P 1'
#
loop_
_entity.id
_entity.type
_entity.pdbx_description
1 polymer ?
#
loop_
_entity_poly.entity_id
_entity_poly.type
_entity_poly.pdbx_seq_one_letter_code
_entity_poly.pdbx_strand_id
1 'polypeptide(L)'
;MKQEIVTEVIACLSEDRTLFRYFKGQYAAYLLSCISRSGTTVQAVKQSPFRGLLEQPDVRKVLSVSGDGSLASGVFDYVWNESCQSFVLTLGQWGSKRWGIQTTRNGYNLVLQMNFSEQHNRAYQRLLKPTQDHVFNYAGHPVAERKEDALYRDTLAWARLDIDLDTGEALIEEVQSDWVRRVRTALSQLNSKGKIAAYYGRCLQCDGNTFRRYAEEVFLPFASIWSEAMLTAAIRFIREELGIGRIYYHTHESGALLKGIRGSHPPRSLYTDLPRKFCFQQTDQAPVFIREDRVFKRKCRAIRTKLLWHELIL
;
A
#
# COMPACT_ATOMS: atom_id res chain seq x y z
N MET A 1 -14.67 10.20 3.08
CA MET A 1 -14.96 11.48 2.39
C MET A 1 -16.26 11.44 1.58
N LYS A 2 -16.69 12.58 1.02
CA LYS A 2 -17.83 12.71 0.08
C LYS A 2 -17.50 12.02 -1.26
N GLN A 3 -18.51 11.48 -1.96
CA GLN A 3 -18.27 10.74 -3.21
C GLN A 3 -17.77 11.66 -4.33
N GLU A 4 -18.26 12.89 -4.32
CA GLU A 4 -17.96 13.92 -5.30
C GLU A 4 -16.45 14.21 -5.30
N ILE A 5 -15.84 14.34 -4.11
CA ILE A 5 -14.38 14.53 -3.95
C ILE A 5 -13.59 13.34 -4.51
N VAL A 6 -14.02 12.10 -4.24
CA VAL A 6 -13.35 10.91 -4.79
C VAL A 6 -13.39 10.92 -6.32
N THR A 7 -14.56 11.25 -6.87
CA THR A 7 -14.78 11.26 -8.32
C THR A 7 -13.94 12.35 -8.99
N GLU A 8 -13.87 13.53 -8.38
CA GLU A 8 -13.06 14.65 -8.84
C GLU A 8 -11.56 14.29 -8.84
N VAL A 9 -11.04 13.73 -7.75
CA VAL A 9 -9.63 13.31 -7.69
C VAL A 9 -9.32 12.25 -8.76
N ILE A 10 -10.21 11.27 -8.95
CA ILE A 10 -10.04 10.25 -10.00
C ILE A 10 -10.03 10.89 -11.40
N ALA A 11 -10.90 11.87 -11.65
CA ALA A 11 -11.02 12.53 -12.95
C ALA A 11 -9.86 13.50 -13.24
N CYS A 12 -9.26 14.10 -12.20
CA CYS A 12 -8.14 15.03 -12.35
C CYS A 12 -6.80 14.33 -12.62
N LEU A 13 -6.68 13.05 -12.29
CA LEU A 13 -5.48 12.29 -12.58
C LEU A 13 -5.55 11.74 -14.00
N SER A 14 -4.45 11.89 -14.74
CA SER A 14 -4.38 11.49 -16.14
C SER A 14 -4.90 10.07 -16.34
N GLU A 15 -5.70 9.84 -17.37
CA GLU A 15 -6.08 8.49 -17.82
C GLU A 15 -4.85 7.67 -18.29
N ASP A 16 -3.70 8.33 -18.43
CA ASP A 16 -2.41 7.74 -18.74
C ASP A 16 -1.89 6.80 -17.66
N ARG A 17 -0.99 5.90 -18.08
CA ARG A 17 -0.42 4.87 -17.22
C ARG A 17 0.61 5.48 -16.27
N THR A 18 0.27 5.66 -15.00
CA THR A 18 1.25 6.03 -13.97
C THR A 18 2.16 4.84 -13.67
N LEU A 19 3.36 4.85 -14.26
CA LEU A 19 4.37 3.82 -14.05
C LEU A 19 5.06 4.03 -12.70
N PHE A 20 4.99 3.03 -11.84
CA PHE A 20 5.69 3.01 -10.56
C PHE A 20 6.74 1.91 -10.55
N ARG A 21 8.00 2.31 -10.36
CA ARG A 21 9.15 1.40 -10.30
C ARG A 21 9.60 1.32 -8.85
N TYR A 22 9.68 0.10 -8.32
CA TYR A 22 10.06 -0.12 -6.93
C TYR A 22 11.08 -1.25 -6.76
N PHE A 23 12.12 -1.00 -5.96
CA PHE A 23 13.02 -2.05 -5.44
C PHE A 23 13.02 -2.05 -3.90
N LYS A 24 13.42 -3.18 -3.32
CA LYS A 24 13.40 -3.35 -1.85
C LYS A 24 14.24 -2.28 -1.16
N GLY A 25 13.68 -1.60 -0.16
CA GLY A 25 14.38 -0.55 0.58
C GLY A 25 14.30 0.85 -0.03
N GLN A 26 13.78 1.02 -1.26
CA GLN A 26 13.70 2.32 -1.93
C GLN A 26 12.89 3.37 -1.15
N TYR A 27 11.92 2.92 -0.34
CA TYR A 27 11.14 3.80 0.53
C TYR A 27 12.00 4.74 1.39
N ALA A 28 13.20 4.30 1.82
CA ALA A 28 14.06 5.10 2.68
C ALA A 28 14.69 6.28 1.96
N ALA A 29 15.15 6.08 0.73
CA ALA A 29 15.64 7.15 -0.13
C ALA A 29 14.52 8.16 -0.41
N TYR A 30 13.32 7.67 -0.71
CA TYR A 30 12.15 8.53 -0.92
C TYR A 30 11.79 9.35 0.34
N LEU A 31 11.62 8.73 1.50
CA LEU A 31 11.28 9.47 2.72
C LEU A 31 12.37 10.48 3.11
N LEU A 32 13.65 10.14 2.91
CA LEU A 32 14.74 11.09 3.10
C LEU A 32 14.64 12.27 2.12
N SER A 33 14.29 12.04 0.85
CA SER A 33 14.08 13.12 -0.12
C SER A 33 12.99 14.10 0.33
N CYS A 34 11.89 13.61 0.93
CA CYS A 34 10.80 14.45 1.42
C CYS A 34 11.23 15.40 2.54
N ILE A 35 12.12 14.96 3.44
CA ILE A 35 12.57 15.75 4.59
C ILE A 35 13.88 16.52 4.34
N SER A 36 14.59 16.19 3.25
CA SER A 36 15.84 16.84 2.87
C SER A 36 15.53 18.15 2.14
N ARG A 37 15.32 19.21 2.92
CA ARG A 37 15.23 20.59 2.42
C ARG A 37 16.63 21.21 2.39
N SER A 38 16.77 22.33 1.70
CA SER A 38 18.01 23.14 1.70
C SER A 38 18.49 23.37 3.15
N GLY A 39 19.67 22.83 3.49
CA GLY A 39 20.27 22.97 4.82
C GLY A 39 20.02 21.82 5.81
N THR A 40 19.26 20.77 5.44
CA THR A 40 19.14 19.56 6.27
C THR A 40 20.50 18.85 6.35
N THR A 41 21.01 18.66 7.57
CA THR A 41 22.27 17.92 7.80
C THR A 41 22.01 16.46 8.18
N VAL A 42 22.99 15.59 7.93
CA VAL A 42 22.94 14.18 8.38
C VAL A 42 22.73 14.11 9.91
N GLN A 43 23.33 15.05 10.66
CA GLN A 43 23.19 15.09 12.11
C GLN A 43 21.77 15.42 12.56
N ALA A 44 21.09 16.34 11.87
CA ALA A 44 19.68 16.64 12.13
C ALA A 44 18.78 15.41 11.91
N VAL A 45 19.03 14.65 10.83
CA VAL A 45 18.27 13.41 10.57
C VAL A 45 18.53 12.35 11.64
N LYS A 46 19.76 12.21 12.13
CA LYS A 46 20.10 11.29 13.24
C LYS A 46 19.36 11.60 14.55
N GLN A 47 18.98 12.85 14.77
CA GLN A 47 18.22 13.29 15.94
C GLN A 47 16.70 13.20 15.73
N SER A 48 16.25 12.81 14.54
CA SER A 48 14.83 12.71 14.18
C SER A 48 14.33 11.26 14.19
N PRO A 49 13.00 11.04 14.06
CA PRO A 49 12.42 9.72 13.80
C PRO A 49 12.97 8.99 12.57
N PHE A 50 13.57 9.72 11.63
CA PHE A 50 14.09 9.20 10.36
C PHE A 50 15.51 8.64 10.44
N ARG A 51 16.14 8.62 11.63
CA ARG A 51 17.51 8.14 11.81
C ARG A 51 17.78 6.74 11.24
N GLY A 52 16.79 5.84 11.33
CA GLY A 52 16.91 4.47 10.85
C GLY A 52 16.98 4.36 9.33
N LEU A 53 16.55 5.39 8.59
CA LEU A 53 16.66 5.42 7.14
C LEU A 53 18.11 5.56 6.67
N LEU A 54 18.96 6.25 7.45
CA LEU A 54 20.40 6.40 7.19
C LEU A 54 21.16 5.07 7.27
N GLU A 55 20.57 4.06 7.88
CA GLU A 55 21.17 2.73 8.01
C GLU A 55 20.86 1.81 6.83
N GLN A 56 19.96 2.20 5.92
CA GLN A 56 19.62 1.38 4.77
C GLN A 56 20.81 1.25 3.81
N PRO A 57 21.07 0.04 3.25
CA PRO A 57 22.26 -0.21 2.44
C PRO A 57 22.45 0.78 1.28
N ASP A 58 21.40 1.06 0.53
CA ASP A 58 21.51 1.94 -0.63
C ASP A 58 21.63 3.42 -0.24
N VAL A 59 21.03 3.83 0.89
CA VAL A 59 21.24 5.16 1.47
C VAL A 59 22.69 5.34 1.94
N ARG A 60 23.28 4.34 2.60
CA ARG A 60 24.69 4.37 3.03
C ARG A 60 25.65 4.54 1.85
N LYS A 61 25.38 3.89 0.72
CA LYS A 61 26.18 4.05 -0.50
C LYS A 61 26.16 5.50 -0.98
N VAL A 62 24.97 6.11 -1.07
CA VAL A 62 24.83 7.53 -1.47
C VAL A 62 25.59 8.45 -0.51
N LEU A 63 25.43 8.24 0.79
CA LEU A 63 26.09 9.05 1.81
C LEU A 63 27.62 8.89 1.79
N SER A 64 28.15 7.72 1.44
CA SER A 64 29.61 7.51 1.35
C SER A 64 30.29 8.34 0.25
N VAL A 65 29.52 8.75 -0.75
CA VAL A 65 29.99 9.61 -1.85
C VAL A 65 29.76 11.10 -1.54
N SER A 66 28.85 11.40 -0.59
CA SER A 66 28.49 12.76 -0.18
C SER A 66 29.39 13.21 0.99
N GLY A 67 30.51 13.87 0.69
CA GLY A 67 31.59 14.13 1.65
C GLY A 67 31.42 15.30 2.62
N ASP A 68 30.35 16.11 2.50
CA ASP A 68 30.20 17.36 3.26
C ASP A 68 29.23 17.27 4.45
N GLY A 69 28.59 16.10 4.66
CA GLY A 69 27.63 15.87 5.75
C GLY A 69 26.30 16.61 5.59
N SER A 70 26.08 17.24 4.44
CA SER A 70 24.83 17.91 4.05
C SER A 70 23.97 16.98 3.21
N LEU A 71 22.65 17.04 3.38
CA LEU A 71 21.70 16.37 2.51
C LEU A 71 21.16 17.39 1.52
N ALA A 72 21.92 17.64 0.45
CA ALA A 72 21.47 18.50 -0.62
C ALA A 72 20.18 17.94 -1.25
N SER A 73 19.32 18.85 -1.74
CA SER A 73 18.11 18.45 -2.46
C SER A 73 18.48 17.58 -3.67
N GLY A 74 17.75 16.49 -3.86
CA GLY A 74 17.94 15.57 -4.99
C GLY A 74 19.03 14.51 -4.84
N VAL A 75 19.78 14.48 -3.74
CA VAL A 75 20.81 13.45 -3.48
C VAL A 75 20.26 12.02 -3.52
N PHE A 76 18.97 11.84 -3.16
CA PHE A 76 18.31 10.54 -3.14
C PHE A 76 17.44 10.24 -4.37
N ASP A 77 17.32 11.16 -5.32
CA ASP A 77 16.38 11.03 -6.44
C ASP A 77 16.83 9.98 -7.47
N TYR A 78 18.14 9.72 -7.51
CA TYR A 78 18.77 8.83 -8.50
C TYR A 78 19.17 7.46 -7.92
N VAL A 79 18.70 7.10 -6.72
CA VAL A 79 18.98 5.78 -6.15
C VAL A 79 18.27 4.71 -6.98
N TRP A 80 19.04 3.83 -7.59
CA TRP A 80 18.55 2.78 -8.49
C TRP A 80 19.15 1.42 -8.15
N ASN A 81 18.38 0.36 -8.41
CA ASN A 81 18.79 -1.03 -8.23
C ASN A 81 18.22 -1.89 -9.36
N GLU A 82 19.04 -2.78 -9.92
CA GLU A 82 18.66 -3.65 -11.04
C GLU A 82 17.53 -4.64 -10.71
N SER A 83 17.34 -4.98 -9.42
CA SER A 83 16.27 -5.87 -8.97
C SER A 83 14.87 -5.22 -8.93
N CYS A 84 14.74 -4.02 -9.51
CA CYS A 84 13.52 -3.24 -9.55
C CYS A 84 12.36 -3.95 -10.27
N GLN A 85 11.17 -3.85 -9.69
CA GLN A 85 9.92 -4.29 -10.29
C GLN A 85 9.12 -3.08 -10.78
N SER A 86 8.41 -3.27 -11.89
CA SER A 86 7.51 -2.26 -12.45
C SER A 86 6.06 -2.57 -12.12
N PHE A 87 5.30 -1.53 -11.83
CA PHE A 87 3.89 -1.54 -11.49
C PHE A 87 3.15 -0.45 -12.26
N VAL A 88 1.85 -0.61 -12.42
CA VAL A 88 0.97 0.44 -12.94
C VAL A 88 0.04 0.86 -11.82
N LEU A 89 0.08 2.15 -11.47
CA LEU A 89 -0.84 2.71 -10.48
C LEU A 89 -2.13 3.16 -11.18
N THR A 90 -3.25 2.80 -10.59
CA THR A 90 -4.57 3.29 -11.00
C THR A 90 -5.36 3.71 -9.77
N LEU A 91 -6.42 4.48 -9.98
CA LEU A 91 -7.34 4.83 -8.93
C LEU A 91 -8.68 4.11 -9.07
N GLY A 92 -9.30 3.87 -7.92
CA GLY A 92 -10.67 3.42 -7.80
C GLY A 92 -11.34 4.04 -6.59
N GLN A 93 -12.50 3.53 -6.25
CA GLN A 93 -13.27 3.97 -5.10
C GLN A 93 -13.70 2.79 -4.23
N TRP A 94 -13.88 3.06 -2.94
CA TRP A 94 -14.47 2.10 -2.02
C TRP A 94 -15.44 2.80 -1.09
N GLY A 95 -16.54 2.14 -0.76
CA GLY A 95 -17.47 2.60 0.27
C GLY A 95 -18.83 3.02 -0.28
N SER A 96 -19.66 3.53 0.61
CA SER A 96 -21.04 3.91 0.33
C SER A 96 -21.58 4.77 1.47
N LYS A 97 -22.75 5.37 1.24
CA LYS A 97 -23.50 6.10 2.27
C LYS A 97 -24.18 5.18 3.30
N ARG A 98 -24.19 3.85 3.09
CA ARG A 98 -24.84 2.88 4.00
C ARG A 98 -23.92 2.42 5.13
N TRP A 99 -24.53 2.10 6.27
CA TRP A 99 -23.88 1.48 7.43
C TRP A 99 -23.37 0.06 7.10
N GLY A 100 -22.29 -0.37 7.73
CA GLY A 100 -21.78 -1.75 7.62
C GLY A 100 -20.57 -1.94 6.70
N ILE A 101 -20.03 -0.86 6.14
CA ILE A 101 -18.75 -0.91 5.42
C ILE A 101 -17.63 -0.79 6.46
N GLN A 102 -16.57 -1.59 6.31
CA GLN A 102 -15.38 -1.59 7.17
C GLN A 102 -14.54 -0.31 6.96
N THR A 103 -15.09 0.85 7.31
CA THR A 103 -14.45 2.18 7.31
C THR A 103 -14.55 2.84 8.68
N THR A 104 -13.64 3.78 8.94
CA THR A 104 -13.59 4.51 10.22
C THR A 104 -14.81 5.41 10.39
N ARG A 105 -15.13 6.18 9.34
CA ARG A 105 -16.35 7.00 9.22
C ARG A 105 -17.18 6.62 7.99
N ASN A 106 -18.42 7.10 7.92
CA ASN A 106 -19.30 6.87 6.78
C ASN A 106 -18.81 7.64 5.54
N GLY A 107 -19.09 7.07 4.35
CA GLY A 107 -18.74 7.68 3.07
C GLY A 107 -17.80 6.81 2.25
N TYR A 108 -16.94 7.47 1.49
CA TYR A 108 -16.10 6.85 0.48
C TYR A 108 -14.62 6.99 0.84
N ASN A 109 -13.80 6.05 0.39
CA ASN A 109 -12.36 6.11 0.34
C ASN A 109 -11.92 6.18 -1.13
N LEU A 110 -10.86 6.95 -1.38
CA LEU A 110 -10.09 6.83 -2.60
C LEU A 110 -9.27 5.55 -2.50
N VAL A 111 -9.15 4.81 -3.60
CA VAL A 111 -8.36 3.58 -3.63
C VAL A 111 -7.21 3.77 -4.58
N LEU A 112 -5.98 3.64 -4.07
CA LEU A 112 -4.80 3.50 -4.91
C LEU A 112 -4.56 2.01 -5.17
N GLN A 113 -4.58 1.61 -6.43
CA GLN A 113 -4.39 0.25 -6.88
C GLN A 113 -2.99 0.11 -7.49
N MET A 114 -2.22 -0.87 -7.02
CA MET A 114 -0.93 -1.22 -7.60
C MET A 114 -1.09 -2.50 -8.42
N ASN A 115 -1.11 -2.34 -9.73
CA ASN A 115 -1.33 -3.41 -10.69
C ASN A 115 0.00 -3.94 -11.23
N PHE A 116 -0.02 -5.21 -11.64
CA PHE A 116 1.14 -5.86 -12.23
C PHE A 116 1.57 -5.22 -13.55
N SER A 117 2.85 -5.37 -13.89
CA SER A 117 3.35 -5.06 -15.22
C SER A 117 2.89 -6.09 -16.25
N GLU A 118 3.04 -5.72 -17.53
CA GLU A 118 2.79 -6.63 -18.64
C GLU A 118 3.73 -7.86 -18.65
N GLN A 119 4.94 -7.71 -18.10
CA GLN A 119 5.89 -8.80 -17.95
C GLN A 119 5.31 -9.90 -17.05
N HIS A 120 4.75 -9.52 -15.90
CA HIS A 120 4.09 -10.48 -15.01
C HIS A 120 2.83 -11.06 -15.65
N ASN A 121 1.96 -10.24 -16.24
CA ASN A 121 0.71 -10.71 -16.83
C ASN A 121 0.94 -11.76 -17.93
N ARG A 122 1.92 -11.55 -18.82
CA ARG A 122 2.26 -12.56 -19.83
C ARG A 122 2.74 -13.87 -19.22
N ALA A 123 3.57 -13.81 -18.18
CA ALA A 123 4.02 -15.02 -17.49
C ALA A 123 2.86 -15.75 -16.78
N TYR A 124 1.97 -15.00 -16.12
CA TYR A 124 0.76 -15.51 -15.49
C TYR A 124 -0.15 -16.21 -16.51
N GLN A 125 -0.46 -15.55 -17.62
CA GLN A 125 -1.30 -16.11 -18.69
C GLN A 125 -0.68 -17.36 -19.33
N ARG A 126 0.63 -17.32 -19.61
CA ARG A 126 1.35 -18.44 -20.23
C ARG A 126 1.43 -19.67 -19.33
N LEU A 127 1.75 -19.48 -18.04
CA LEU A 127 1.99 -20.57 -17.11
C LEU A 127 0.69 -21.09 -16.50
N LEU A 128 -0.18 -20.20 -16.02
CA LEU A 128 -1.35 -20.60 -15.24
C LEU A 128 -2.63 -20.69 -16.07
N LYS A 129 -2.67 -20.05 -17.25
CA LYS A 129 -3.79 -20.10 -18.20
C LYS A 129 -5.16 -19.95 -17.48
N PRO A 130 -5.38 -18.80 -16.83
CA PRO A 130 -6.61 -18.59 -16.06
C PRO A 130 -7.84 -18.61 -16.95
N THR A 131 -8.91 -19.23 -16.48
CA THR A 131 -10.21 -19.34 -17.18
C THR A 131 -11.26 -18.38 -16.65
N GLN A 132 -10.96 -17.67 -15.57
CA GLN A 132 -11.84 -16.72 -14.91
C GLN A 132 -11.05 -15.46 -14.55
N ASP A 133 -11.74 -14.32 -14.49
CA ASP A 133 -11.18 -13.11 -13.91
C ASP A 133 -11.08 -13.24 -12.37
N HIS A 134 -10.21 -12.43 -11.77
CA HIS A 134 -10.04 -12.36 -10.32
C HIS A 134 -9.75 -13.71 -9.64
N VAL A 135 -8.98 -14.62 -10.26
CA VAL A 135 -8.65 -15.92 -9.62
C VAL A 135 -7.99 -15.73 -8.25
N PHE A 136 -7.05 -14.77 -8.16
CA PHE A 136 -6.36 -14.44 -6.92
C PHE A 136 -6.80 -13.12 -6.29
N ASN A 137 -7.75 -12.41 -6.88
CA ASN A 137 -8.39 -11.24 -6.27
C ASN A 137 -9.79 -11.61 -5.77
N TYR A 138 -10.34 -10.88 -4.80
CA TYR A 138 -11.75 -11.03 -4.46
C TYR A 138 -12.56 -9.96 -5.19
N ALA A 139 -13.59 -10.35 -5.94
CA ALA A 139 -14.41 -9.41 -6.71
C ALA A 139 -15.12 -8.35 -5.84
N GLY A 140 -15.33 -8.66 -4.55
CA GLY A 140 -15.87 -7.71 -3.58
C GLY A 140 -14.82 -6.79 -2.95
N HIS A 141 -13.56 -6.79 -3.40
CA HIS A 141 -12.50 -5.89 -2.95
C HIS A 141 -12.18 -4.86 -4.05
N PRO A 142 -11.56 -3.71 -3.71
CA PRO A 142 -11.37 -2.61 -4.67
C PRO A 142 -10.18 -2.85 -5.59
N VAL A 143 -10.24 -3.91 -6.39
CA VAL A 143 -9.26 -4.27 -7.41
C VAL A 143 -9.64 -3.65 -8.76
N ALA A 144 -8.68 -3.57 -9.68
CA ALA A 144 -8.93 -3.07 -11.02
C ALA A 144 -9.98 -3.96 -11.70
N GLU A 145 -10.95 -3.33 -12.36
CA GLU A 145 -11.97 -4.02 -13.14
C GLU A 145 -11.54 -4.11 -14.61
N ARG A 146 -11.93 -5.20 -15.27
CA ARG A 146 -11.74 -5.35 -16.72
C ARG A 146 -12.73 -4.43 -17.44
N LYS A 147 -12.21 -3.54 -18.28
CA LYS A 147 -12.98 -2.69 -19.20
C LYS A 147 -12.70 -3.14 -20.63
N GLU A 148 -13.72 -3.12 -21.49
CA GLU A 148 -13.64 -3.66 -22.86
C GLU A 148 -12.52 -2.98 -23.69
N ASP A 149 -12.34 -1.67 -23.54
CA ASP A 149 -11.40 -0.88 -24.34
C ASP A 149 -10.04 -0.60 -23.66
N ALA A 150 -9.76 -1.23 -22.51
CA ALA A 150 -8.55 -0.96 -21.74
C ALA A 150 -7.67 -2.19 -21.58
N LEU A 151 -6.34 -1.99 -21.61
CA LEU A 151 -5.38 -3.03 -21.28
C LEU A 151 -5.50 -3.40 -19.79
N TYR A 152 -6.25 -4.47 -19.51
CA TYR A 152 -6.50 -4.98 -18.17
C TYR A 152 -5.24 -5.53 -17.52
N ARG A 153 -5.09 -5.24 -16.23
CA ARG A 153 -3.99 -5.74 -15.39
C ARG A 153 -4.55 -6.15 -14.04
N ASP A 154 -4.17 -7.33 -13.59
CA ASP A 154 -4.53 -7.78 -12.26
C ASP A 154 -3.87 -6.91 -11.18
N THR A 155 -4.59 -6.71 -10.07
CA THR A 155 -4.13 -5.92 -8.94
C THR A 155 -3.29 -6.78 -7.99
N LEU A 156 -2.02 -6.41 -7.80
CA LEU A 156 -1.16 -7.02 -6.79
C LEU A 156 -1.62 -6.61 -5.39
N ALA A 157 -1.79 -5.30 -5.17
CA ALA A 157 -2.12 -4.74 -3.87
C ALA A 157 -2.90 -3.42 -4.03
N TRP A 158 -3.52 -2.97 -2.96
CA TRP A 158 -4.23 -1.69 -2.92
C TRP A 158 -4.13 -1.03 -1.56
N ALA A 159 -4.32 0.29 -1.55
CA ALA A 159 -4.46 1.10 -0.35
C ALA A 159 -5.80 1.86 -0.38
N ARG A 160 -6.53 1.85 0.74
CA ARG A 160 -7.72 2.70 0.94
C ARG A 160 -7.33 3.96 1.69
N LEU A 161 -7.66 5.12 1.13
CA LEU A 161 -7.28 6.43 1.62
C LEU A 161 -8.55 7.22 1.99
N ASP A 162 -8.64 7.72 3.23
CA ASP A 162 -9.58 8.78 3.61
C ASP A 162 -8.83 10.10 3.67
N ILE A 163 -9.20 11.05 2.83
CA ILE A 163 -8.44 12.27 2.59
C ILE A 163 -9.32 13.45 2.97
N ASP A 164 -8.66 14.48 3.50
CA ASP A 164 -9.26 15.77 3.78
C ASP A 164 -8.30 16.87 3.32
N LEU A 165 -8.66 17.51 2.20
CA LEU A 165 -7.84 18.54 1.56
C LEU A 165 -7.82 19.84 2.38
N ASP A 166 -8.89 20.13 3.14
CA ASP A 166 -9.02 21.34 3.95
C ASP A 166 -8.03 21.34 5.12
N THR A 167 -7.90 20.21 5.81
CA THR A 167 -6.94 20.07 6.92
C THR A 167 -5.53 19.66 6.48
N GLY A 168 -5.36 19.27 5.21
CA GLY A 168 -4.09 18.74 4.71
C GLY A 168 -3.69 17.43 5.40
N GLU A 169 -4.68 16.59 5.71
CA GLU A 169 -4.50 15.31 6.40
C GLU A 169 -5.04 14.14 5.56
N ALA A 170 -4.36 13.01 5.63
CA ALA A 170 -4.84 11.75 5.07
C ALA A 170 -4.77 10.62 6.10
N LEU A 171 -5.73 9.71 6.06
CA LEU A 171 -5.73 8.45 6.77
C LEU A 171 -5.61 7.30 5.76
N ILE A 172 -4.50 6.58 5.82
CA ILE A 172 -4.38 5.26 5.21
C ILE A 172 -5.23 4.32 6.04
N GLU A 173 -6.45 4.06 5.56
CA GLU A 173 -7.39 3.16 6.21
C GLU A 173 -6.81 1.74 6.21
N GLU A 174 -6.27 1.29 5.09
CA GLU A 174 -5.86 -0.10 4.91
C GLU A 174 -4.89 -0.25 3.75
N VAL A 175 -3.96 -1.21 3.89
CA VAL A 175 -3.11 -1.74 2.80
C VAL A 175 -3.29 -3.25 2.77
N GLN A 176 -3.58 -3.82 1.61
CA GLN A 176 -3.83 -5.25 1.46
C GLN A 176 -3.36 -5.82 0.11
N SER A 177 -3.18 -7.15 0.08
CA SER A 177 -2.94 -7.92 -1.13
C SER A 177 -3.65 -9.28 -1.05
N ASP A 178 -4.74 -9.43 -1.79
CA ASP A 178 -5.37 -10.74 -1.96
C ASP A 178 -4.47 -11.71 -2.71
N TRP A 179 -3.77 -11.20 -3.72
CA TRP A 179 -2.94 -12.00 -4.60
C TRP A 179 -1.84 -12.73 -3.82
N VAL A 180 -1.09 -11.99 -3.00
CA VAL A 180 -0.04 -12.56 -2.13
C VAL A 180 -0.61 -13.61 -1.19
N ARG A 181 -1.74 -13.29 -0.53
CA ARG A 181 -2.39 -14.20 0.42
C ARG A 181 -2.85 -15.50 -0.27
N ARG A 182 -3.53 -15.38 -1.41
CA ARG A 182 -4.11 -16.53 -2.13
C ARG A 182 -3.05 -17.40 -2.79
N VAL A 183 -2.04 -16.81 -3.45
CA VAL A 183 -0.93 -17.58 -4.05
C VAL A 183 -0.15 -18.32 -2.97
N ARG A 184 0.20 -17.68 -1.85
CA ARG A 184 0.89 -18.35 -0.73
C ARG A 184 0.05 -19.48 -0.12
N THR A 185 -1.25 -19.27 0.05
CA THR A 185 -2.17 -20.30 0.55
C THR A 185 -2.21 -21.49 -0.41
N ALA A 186 -2.33 -21.24 -1.71
CA ALA A 186 -2.35 -22.28 -2.73
C ALA A 186 -1.02 -23.06 -2.80
N LEU A 187 0.12 -22.37 -2.71
CA LEU A 187 1.44 -23.01 -2.68
C LEU A 187 1.63 -23.87 -1.43
N SER A 188 1.23 -23.36 -0.25
CA SER A 188 1.28 -24.11 1.00
C SER A 188 0.41 -25.37 0.96
N GLN A 189 -0.79 -25.26 0.37
CA GLN A 189 -1.67 -26.42 0.17
C GLN A 189 -1.09 -27.43 -0.81
N LEU A 190 -0.52 -26.96 -1.92
CA LEU A 190 0.18 -27.83 -2.87
C LEU A 190 1.34 -28.57 -2.19
N ASN A 191 2.15 -27.88 -1.39
CA ASN A 191 3.31 -28.48 -0.71
C ASN A 191 2.89 -29.50 0.36
N SER A 192 1.78 -29.25 1.07
CA SER A 192 1.29 -30.15 2.12
C SER A 192 0.45 -31.32 1.62
N LYS A 193 -0.28 -31.16 0.51
CA LYS A 193 -1.25 -32.16 0.00
C LYS A 193 -0.89 -32.76 -1.35
N GLY A 194 0.19 -32.31 -1.98
CA GLY A 194 0.62 -32.73 -3.33
C GLY A 194 -0.31 -32.26 -4.46
N LYS A 195 -1.36 -31.48 -4.15
CA LYS A 195 -2.31 -30.96 -5.15
C LYS A 195 -2.80 -29.57 -4.79
N ILE A 196 -3.11 -28.78 -5.81
CA ILE A 196 -3.72 -27.46 -5.67
C ILE A 196 -5.17 -27.65 -5.17
N ALA A 197 -5.68 -26.72 -4.35
CA ALA A 197 -7.09 -26.75 -3.94
C ALA A 197 -8.04 -26.73 -5.15
N ALA A 198 -9.16 -27.44 -5.00
CA ALA A 198 -10.16 -27.66 -6.05
C ALA A 198 -10.68 -26.36 -6.67
N TYR A 199 -10.79 -25.28 -5.89
CA TYR A 199 -11.16 -23.97 -6.42
C TYR A 199 -10.20 -23.50 -7.53
N TYR A 200 -8.90 -23.46 -7.25
CA TYR A 200 -7.91 -23.01 -8.23
C TYR A 200 -7.76 -24.01 -9.38
N GLY A 201 -7.93 -25.32 -9.13
CA GLY A 201 -7.94 -26.33 -10.21
C GLY A 201 -9.09 -26.17 -11.21
N ARG A 202 -10.18 -25.47 -10.85
CA ARG A 202 -11.25 -25.10 -11.79
C ARG A 202 -10.98 -23.79 -12.54
N CYS A 203 -10.16 -22.92 -11.95
CA CYS A 203 -9.91 -21.57 -12.47
C CYS A 203 -8.61 -21.46 -13.27
N LEU A 204 -7.73 -22.46 -13.18
CA LEU A 204 -6.40 -22.46 -13.78
C LEU A 204 -6.20 -23.74 -14.60
N GLN A 205 -5.63 -23.62 -15.79
CA GLN A 205 -5.28 -24.76 -16.64
C GLN A 205 -3.78 -25.06 -16.56
N CYS A 206 -3.33 -25.46 -15.37
CA CYS A 206 -1.93 -25.83 -15.12
C CYS A 206 -1.83 -26.99 -14.12
N ASP A 207 -0.70 -27.71 -14.16
CA ASP A 207 -0.36 -28.70 -13.14
C ASP A 207 0.28 -28.06 -11.90
N GLY A 208 0.51 -28.89 -10.87
CA GLY A 208 1.12 -28.44 -9.61
C GLY A 208 2.54 -27.90 -9.79
N ASN A 209 3.37 -28.53 -10.63
CA ASN A 209 4.75 -28.10 -10.84
C ASN A 209 4.82 -26.73 -11.54
N THR A 210 3.94 -26.52 -12.53
CA THR A 210 3.79 -25.26 -13.24
C THR A 210 3.30 -24.16 -12.31
N PHE A 211 2.35 -24.47 -11.43
CA PHE A 211 1.91 -23.53 -10.40
C PHE A 211 3.06 -23.16 -9.45
N ARG A 212 3.81 -24.15 -8.96
CA ARG A 212 4.96 -23.92 -8.07
C ARG A 212 5.99 -23.02 -8.75
N ARG A 213 6.32 -23.31 -10.01
CA ARG A 213 7.22 -22.50 -10.82
C ARG A 213 6.78 -21.04 -10.91
N TYR A 214 5.51 -20.81 -11.21
CA TYR A 214 4.96 -19.44 -11.20
C TYR A 214 5.11 -18.79 -9.82
N ALA A 215 4.74 -19.49 -8.74
CA ALA A 215 4.75 -18.91 -7.40
C ALA A 215 6.17 -18.57 -6.91
N GLU A 216 7.15 -19.41 -7.21
CA GLU A 216 8.52 -19.32 -6.69
C GLU A 216 9.46 -18.51 -7.60
N GLU A 217 9.31 -18.60 -8.93
CA GLU A 217 10.22 -17.92 -9.88
C GLU A 217 9.64 -16.59 -10.38
N VAL A 218 8.35 -16.55 -10.70
CA VAL A 218 7.72 -15.37 -11.33
C VAL A 218 7.16 -14.42 -10.28
N PHE A 219 6.42 -14.95 -9.32
CA PHE A 219 5.66 -14.14 -8.37
C PHE A 219 6.47 -13.71 -7.14
N LEU A 220 7.44 -14.52 -6.71
CA LEU A 220 8.22 -14.25 -5.50
C LEU A 220 8.90 -12.86 -5.47
N PRO A 221 9.49 -12.34 -6.56
CA PRO A 221 10.06 -11.00 -6.58
C PRO A 221 9.04 -9.93 -6.15
N PHE A 222 7.82 -9.97 -6.70
CA PHE A 222 6.72 -9.07 -6.34
C PHE A 222 6.25 -9.29 -4.89
N ALA A 223 6.05 -10.55 -4.51
CA ALA A 223 5.57 -10.93 -3.19
C ALA A 223 6.53 -10.58 -2.05
N SER A 224 7.82 -10.40 -2.36
CA SER A 224 8.84 -10.05 -1.37
C SER A 224 8.89 -8.57 -1.02
N ILE A 225 8.36 -7.69 -1.89
CA ILE A 225 8.43 -6.23 -1.75
C ILE A 225 7.06 -5.54 -1.68
N TRP A 226 5.96 -6.26 -1.96
CA TRP A 226 4.63 -5.64 -2.19
C TRP A 226 4.19 -4.67 -1.11
N SER A 227 4.43 -4.96 0.18
CA SER A 227 3.92 -4.14 1.28
C SER A 227 4.68 -2.83 1.39
N GLU A 228 6.00 -2.88 1.16
CA GLU A 228 6.82 -1.67 1.12
C GLU A 228 6.53 -0.87 -0.15
N ALA A 229 6.40 -1.55 -1.30
CA ALA A 229 6.05 -0.93 -2.56
C ALA A 229 4.71 -0.20 -2.49
N MET A 230 3.67 -0.85 -1.96
CA MET A 230 2.32 -0.29 -1.84
C MET A 230 2.27 0.90 -0.88
N LEU A 231 2.91 0.80 0.29
CA LEU A 231 2.92 1.92 1.23
C LEU A 231 3.75 3.10 0.69
N THR A 232 4.86 2.83 -0.01
CA THR A 232 5.62 3.87 -0.70
C THR A 232 4.77 4.55 -1.76
N ALA A 233 4.11 3.78 -2.63
CA ALA A 233 3.22 4.32 -3.65
C ALA A 233 2.10 5.18 -3.04
N ALA A 234 1.49 4.74 -1.94
CA ALA A 234 0.46 5.48 -1.24
C ALA A 234 0.99 6.81 -0.67
N ILE A 235 2.14 6.81 0.00
CA ILE A 235 2.73 8.02 0.57
C ILE A 235 3.17 8.98 -0.54
N ARG A 236 3.77 8.47 -1.62
CA ARG A 236 4.12 9.26 -2.82
C ARG A 236 2.91 9.94 -3.41
N PHE A 237 1.86 9.16 -3.65
CA PHE A 237 0.60 9.68 -4.16
C PHE A 237 0.01 10.78 -3.24
N ILE A 238 -0.07 10.52 -1.93
CA ILE A 238 -0.59 11.50 -0.97
C ILE A 238 0.26 12.78 -0.94
N ARG A 239 1.59 12.66 -1.01
CA ARG A 239 2.50 13.81 -0.84
C ARG A 239 2.73 14.60 -2.12
N GLU A 240 2.98 13.91 -3.23
CA GLU A 240 3.38 14.47 -4.52
C GLU A 240 2.16 14.89 -5.34
N GLU A 241 1.11 14.05 -5.40
CA GLU A 241 -0.07 14.33 -6.22
C GLU A 241 -1.12 15.15 -5.49
N LEU A 242 -1.34 14.89 -4.18
CA LEU A 242 -2.36 15.58 -3.39
C LEU A 242 -1.80 16.72 -2.53
N GLY A 243 -0.49 16.86 -2.41
CA GLY A 243 0.15 17.91 -1.61
C GLY A 243 -0.01 17.75 -0.09
N ILE A 244 -0.40 16.59 0.41
CA ILE A 244 -0.71 16.34 1.83
C ILE A 244 0.55 15.92 2.60
N GLY A 245 0.89 16.66 3.66
CA GLY A 245 2.09 16.43 4.47
C GLY A 245 1.89 15.63 5.75
N ARG A 246 0.65 15.47 6.22
CA ARG A 246 0.33 14.78 7.48
C ARG A 246 -0.48 13.51 7.21
N ILE A 247 0.13 12.36 7.47
CA ILE A 247 -0.40 11.05 7.07
C ILE A 247 -0.58 10.19 8.31
N TYR A 248 -1.79 9.71 8.49
CA TYR A 248 -2.15 8.79 9.55
C TYR A 248 -2.33 7.38 9.00
N TYR A 249 -2.10 6.38 9.85
CA TYR A 249 -2.35 4.98 9.58
C TYR A 249 -2.86 4.33 10.87
N HIS A 250 -3.87 3.46 10.79
CA HIS A 250 -4.36 2.72 11.95
C HIS A 250 -3.28 1.88 12.62
N THR A 251 -3.35 1.78 13.94
CA THR A 251 -2.80 0.61 14.65
C THR A 251 -3.68 -0.62 14.43
N HIS A 252 -3.13 -1.81 14.63
CA HIS A 252 -3.88 -3.07 14.43
C HIS A 252 -5.14 -3.12 15.28
N GLU A 253 -4.97 -2.78 16.56
CA GLU A 253 -6.01 -2.83 17.58
C GLU A 253 -7.09 -1.76 17.35
N SER A 254 -6.68 -0.51 17.12
CA SER A 254 -7.63 0.59 16.92
C SER A 254 -8.41 0.46 15.61
N GLY A 255 -7.74 0.04 14.53
CA GLY A 255 -8.39 -0.21 13.25
C GLY A 255 -9.43 -1.31 13.34
N ALA A 256 -9.13 -2.41 14.05
CA ALA A 256 -10.09 -3.49 14.25
C ALA A 256 -11.32 -3.04 15.05
N LEU A 257 -11.13 -2.29 16.13
CA LEU A 257 -12.21 -1.76 16.96
C LEU A 257 -13.10 -0.78 16.17
N LEU A 258 -12.49 0.20 15.50
CA LEU A 258 -13.22 1.23 14.75
C LEU A 258 -14.00 0.69 13.56
N LYS A 259 -13.49 -0.37 12.93
CA LYS A 259 -14.12 -1.02 11.77
C LYS A 259 -15.01 -2.20 12.16
N GLY A 260 -15.12 -2.52 13.45
CA GLY A 260 -15.95 -3.62 13.94
C GLY A 260 -15.51 -5.00 13.42
N ILE A 261 -14.22 -5.21 13.20
CA ILE A 261 -13.68 -6.48 12.71
C ILE A 261 -13.74 -7.50 13.86
N ARG A 262 -14.56 -8.55 13.70
CA ARG A 262 -14.73 -9.64 14.68
C ARG A 262 -14.13 -10.97 14.24
N GLY A 263 -13.77 -11.10 12.96
CA GLY A 263 -13.37 -12.35 12.32
C GLY A 263 -11.87 -12.41 12.07
N SER A 264 -11.48 -12.67 10.82
CA SER A 264 -10.06 -12.68 10.44
C SER A 264 -9.53 -11.24 10.42
N HIS A 265 -8.62 -10.94 11.33
CA HIS A 265 -7.89 -9.68 11.34
C HIS A 265 -6.85 -9.67 10.23
N PRO A 266 -6.52 -8.50 9.66
CA PRO A 266 -5.40 -8.41 8.75
C PRO A 266 -4.08 -8.73 9.48
N PRO A 267 -3.02 -9.14 8.75
CA PRO A 267 -1.73 -9.49 9.36
C PRO A 267 -1.19 -8.35 10.23
N ARG A 268 -0.85 -8.67 11.49
CA ARG A 268 -0.41 -7.67 12.48
C ARG A 268 0.81 -6.87 12.01
N SER A 269 1.76 -7.52 11.33
CA SER A 269 2.98 -6.89 10.83
C SER A 269 2.72 -5.71 9.88
N LEU A 270 1.62 -5.69 9.12
CA LEU A 270 1.24 -4.56 8.27
C LEU A 270 0.86 -3.31 9.06
N TYR A 271 0.50 -3.48 10.33
CA TYR A 271 0.05 -2.41 11.23
C TYR A 271 1.03 -2.16 12.39
N THR A 272 2.15 -2.89 12.43
CA THR A 272 3.17 -2.74 13.48
C THR A 272 4.56 -2.54 12.92
N ASP A 273 5.01 -3.40 12.02
CA ASP A 273 6.39 -3.40 11.53
C ASP A 273 6.52 -2.51 10.30
N LEU A 274 5.53 -2.56 9.41
CA LEU A 274 5.51 -1.73 8.20
C LEU A 274 5.45 -0.22 8.53
N PRO A 275 4.54 0.30 9.38
CA PRO A 275 4.53 1.73 9.72
C PRO A 275 5.81 2.16 10.43
N ARG A 276 6.33 1.33 11.35
CA ARG A 276 7.60 1.60 12.05
C ARG A 276 8.77 1.69 11.07
N LYS A 277 8.82 0.81 10.07
CA LYS A 277 9.83 0.84 9.01
C LYS A 277 9.82 2.18 8.25
N PHE A 278 8.63 2.76 8.07
CA PHE A 278 8.39 4.05 7.42
C PHE A 278 8.44 5.24 8.38
N CYS A 279 8.99 5.06 9.58
CA CYS A 279 9.20 6.11 10.59
C CYS A 279 7.92 6.74 11.15
N PHE A 280 6.74 6.12 10.94
CA PHE A 280 5.53 6.55 11.63
C PHE A 280 5.72 6.48 13.15
N GLN A 281 5.25 7.51 13.84
CA GLN A 281 5.26 7.60 15.30
C GLN A 281 3.87 7.29 15.86
N GLN A 282 3.80 6.62 16.99
CA GLN A 282 2.51 6.37 17.62
C GLN A 282 1.97 7.64 18.29
N THR A 283 0.68 7.91 18.10
CA THR A 283 -0.04 9.05 18.67
C THR A 283 -1.43 8.62 19.13
N ASP A 284 -1.98 9.33 20.10
CA ASP A 284 -3.39 9.19 20.52
C ASP A 284 -4.30 10.27 19.91
N GLN A 285 -3.70 11.17 19.13
CA GLN A 285 -4.43 12.20 18.40
C GLN A 285 -4.92 11.63 17.07
N ALA A 286 -6.23 11.46 16.95
CA ALA A 286 -6.86 11.13 15.68
C ALA A 286 -6.73 12.31 14.69
N PRO A 287 -6.77 12.05 13.36
CA PRO A 287 -6.89 13.12 12.36
C PRO A 287 -8.05 14.04 12.71
N VAL A 288 -7.90 15.35 12.46
CA VAL A 288 -8.88 16.39 12.77
C VAL A 288 -10.22 16.06 12.11
N PHE A 289 -10.22 15.78 10.81
CA PHE A 289 -11.43 15.47 10.04
C PHE A 289 -12.15 14.20 10.51
N ILE A 290 -11.42 13.24 11.10
CA ILE A 290 -12.01 12.05 11.73
C ILE A 290 -12.57 12.39 13.10
N ARG A 291 -11.81 13.14 13.91
CA ARG A 291 -12.21 13.55 15.26
C ARG A 291 -13.49 14.38 15.25
N GLU A 292 -13.71 15.15 14.20
CA GLU A 292 -14.89 16.00 14.05
C GLU A 292 -16.14 15.26 13.57
N ASP A 293 -15.97 14.08 12.95
CA ASP A 293 -17.04 13.26 12.43
C ASP A 293 -17.99 12.73 13.53
N ARG A 294 -19.30 12.90 13.30
CA ARG A 294 -20.34 12.53 14.28
C ARG A 294 -20.38 11.02 14.54
N VAL A 295 -20.13 10.21 13.52
CA VAL A 295 -20.16 8.74 13.61
C VAL A 295 -18.98 8.25 14.42
N PHE A 296 -17.79 8.78 14.12
CA PHE A 296 -16.57 8.50 14.87
C PHE A 296 -16.74 8.87 16.35
N LYS A 297 -17.20 10.09 16.66
CA LYS A 297 -17.48 10.53 18.05
C LYS A 297 -18.38 9.55 18.80
N ARG A 298 -19.43 9.04 18.15
CA ARG A 298 -20.33 8.04 18.75
C ARG A 298 -19.63 6.69 18.96
N LYS A 299 -18.83 6.21 18.01
CA LYS A 299 -18.03 4.97 18.17
C LYS A 299 -17.06 5.10 19.35
N CYS A 300 -16.35 6.22 19.47
CA CYS A 300 -15.43 6.47 20.57
C CYS A 300 -16.10 6.44 21.94
N ARG A 301 -17.35 6.93 22.08
CA ARG A 301 -18.10 6.82 23.34
C ARG A 301 -18.38 5.37 23.76
N ALA A 302 -18.51 4.46 22.79
CA ALA A 302 -18.73 3.04 23.05
C ALA A 302 -17.41 2.28 23.31
N ILE A 303 -16.30 2.75 22.74
CA ILE A 303 -14.98 2.15 22.92
C ILE A 303 -14.35 2.67 24.21
N ARG A 304 -14.18 1.79 25.19
CA ARG A 304 -13.61 2.14 26.51
C ARG A 304 -12.07 2.13 26.54
N THR A 305 -11.44 1.78 25.43
CA THR A 305 -9.98 1.67 25.31
C THR A 305 -9.42 2.88 24.58
N LYS A 306 -8.20 3.28 24.95
CA LYS A 306 -7.46 4.33 24.24
C LYS A 306 -7.23 3.92 22.78
N LEU A 307 -7.62 4.78 21.84
CA LEU A 307 -7.34 4.61 20.42
C LEU A 307 -5.98 5.20 20.10
N LEU A 308 -5.19 4.46 19.32
CA LEU A 308 -3.85 4.82 18.88
C LEU A 308 -3.75 4.78 17.37
N TRP A 309 -2.93 5.68 16.84
CA TRP A 309 -2.66 5.87 15.43
C TRP A 309 -1.15 5.87 15.21
N HIS A 310 -0.75 5.56 13.99
CA HIS A 310 0.58 5.84 13.47
C HIS A 310 0.49 7.15 12.70
N GLU A 311 1.38 8.10 12.98
CA GLU A 311 1.44 9.42 12.34
C GLU A 311 2.80 9.62 11.68
N LEU A 312 2.78 10.10 10.45
CA LEU A 312 3.95 10.48 9.66
C LEU A 312 3.79 11.93 9.20
N ILE A 313 4.83 12.74 9.43
CA ILE A 313 4.89 14.16 9.07
C ILE A 313 6.05 14.34 8.09
N LEU A 314 5.77 14.89 6.89
CA LEU A 314 6.72 15.06 5.77
C LEU A 314 6.80 16.52 5.25
#